data_AF-A0A947THZ8-F1
#
_entry.id   AF-A0A947THZ8-F1
#
_cell.length_a   1.000
_cell.length_b   1.000
_cell.length_c   1.000
_cell.angle_alpha   90.00
_cell.angle_beta   90.00
_cell.angle_gamma   90.00
#
_symmetry.space_group_name_H-M   'P 1'
#
loop_
_entity.id
_entity.type
_entity.pdbx_description
1 polymer ?
#
loop_
_entity_poly.entity_id
_entity_poly.type
_entity_poly.pdbx_seq_one_letter_code
_entity_poly.pdbx_strand_id
1 'polypeptide(L)'
;MSFWKKFGLKKSPWVFHVNTGACNNCDIEIVDCLTPRFDVERFGVKLVGSPRHADALLVTGGVTAQALPRLQEVYRQAAKPCVVFAIGACACDSGIFMPGYHMAGPVDKVIKEIDPNAIIAYVPGCPPKPEAMISGIVTALKAL
;
A
#
# COMPACT_ATOMS: atom_id res chain seq x y z
N MET A 1 6.05 7.76 18.79
CA MET A 1 6.15 6.29 18.64
C MET A 1 7.44 5.80 19.31
N SER A 2 7.41 4.70 20.08
CA SER A 2 8.60 4.22 20.81
C SER A 2 9.68 3.68 19.88
N PHE A 3 10.95 3.72 20.33
CA PHE A 3 12.11 3.25 19.57
C PHE A 3 11.92 1.81 19.05
N TRP A 4 11.52 0.89 19.91
CA TRP A 4 11.33 -0.52 19.58
C TRP A 4 10.26 -0.76 18.51
N LYS A 5 9.16 0.00 18.56
CA LYS A 5 8.12 -0.10 17.51
C LYS A 5 8.63 0.40 16.16
N LYS A 6 9.40 1.50 16.13
CA LYS A 6 10.02 2.00 14.90
C LYS A 6 11.06 1.03 14.35
N PHE A 7 11.88 0.46 15.22
CA PHE A 7 12.88 -0.54 14.84
C PHE A 7 12.22 -1.78 14.23
N GLY A 8 11.14 -2.28 14.85
CA GLY A 8 10.35 -3.41 14.33
C GLY A 8 9.82 -3.13 12.93
N LEU A 9 9.12 -2.01 12.74
CA LEU A 9 8.58 -1.61 11.43
C LEU A 9 9.66 -1.49 10.34
N LYS A 10 10.86 -1.02 10.69
CA LYS A 10 11.97 -0.83 9.74
C LYS A 10 12.66 -2.13 9.35
N LYS A 11 12.60 -3.17 10.19
CA LYS A 11 13.38 -4.41 10.02
C LYS A 11 12.53 -5.64 9.71
N SER A 12 11.23 -5.60 9.99
CA SER A 12 10.30 -6.69 9.72
C SER A 12 8.92 -6.16 9.26
N PRO A 13 8.83 -5.41 8.16
CA PRO A 13 7.55 -4.89 7.67
C PRO A 13 6.67 -6.00 7.08
N TRP A 14 5.58 -6.37 7.76
CA TRP A 14 4.62 -7.33 7.20
C TRP A 14 3.55 -6.60 6.39
N VAL A 15 3.33 -7.05 5.16
CA VAL A 15 2.52 -6.33 4.17
C VAL A 15 1.26 -7.11 3.83
N PHE A 16 0.15 -6.40 3.66
CA PHE A 16 -1.11 -6.97 3.16
C PHE A 16 -1.55 -6.21 1.91
N HIS A 17 -1.80 -6.95 0.82
CA HIS A 17 -2.22 -6.39 -0.45
C HIS A 17 -3.73 -6.15 -0.48
N VAL A 18 -4.14 -4.97 -0.96
CA VAL A 18 -5.54 -4.58 -1.09
C VAL A 18 -5.76 -4.02 -2.50
N ASN A 19 -6.43 -4.81 -3.34
CA ASN A 19 -6.88 -4.36 -4.64
C ASN A 19 -8.21 -3.59 -4.49
N THR A 20 -8.27 -2.35 -4.99
CA THR A 20 -9.44 -1.46 -4.87
C THR A 20 -10.11 -1.11 -6.20
N GLY A 21 -9.78 -1.86 -7.26
CA GLY A 21 -10.20 -1.59 -8.64
C GLY A 21 -9.03 -1.57 -9.62
N ALA A 22 -7.96 -2.32 -9.35
CA ALA A 22 -6.76 -2.35 -10.19
C ALA A 22 -6.99 -3.20 -11.46
N CYS A 23 -6.27 -2.87 -12.53
CA CYS A 23 -6.20 -3.65 -13.77
C CYS A 23 -5.20 -4.83 -13.71
N ASN A 24 -4.87 -5.30 -12.50
CA ASN A 24 -3.90 -6.35 -12.17
C ASN A 24 -2.42 -6.05 -12.47
N ASN A 25 -2.09 -4.99 -13.20
CA ASN A 25 -0.70 -4.75 -13.60
C ASN A 25 0.23 -4.45 -12.39
N CYS A 26 -0.21 -3.59 -11.46
CA CYS A 26 0.53 -3.35 -10.21
C CYS A 26 0.54 -4.57 -9.29
N ASP A 27 -0.47 -5.45 -9.40
CA ASP A 27 -0.57 -6.65 -8.57
C ASP A 27 0.47 -7.70 -9.01
N ILE A 28 0.69 -7.84 -10.32
CA ILE A 28 1.74 -8.69 -10.90
C ILE A 28 3.12 -8.22 -10.43
N GLU A 29 3.38 -6.92 -10.46
CA GLU A 29 4.67 -6.36 -10.01
C GLU A 29 4.90 -6.53 -8.49
N ILE A 30 3.84 -6.51 -7.67
CA ILE A 30 3.93 -6.86 -6.25
C ILE A 30 4.32 -8.32 -6.06
N VAL A 31 3.75 -9.24 -6.85
CA VAL A 31 4.14 -10.65 -6.82
C VAL A 31 5.57 -10.81 -7.34
N ASP A 32 5.98 -10.06 -8.36
CA ASP A 32 7.34 -10.14 -8.89
C ASP A 32 8.39 -9.66 -7.88
N CYS A 33 8.06 -8.70 -7.01
CA CYS A 33 8.92 -8.32 -5.89
C CYS A 33 9.25 -9.52 -4.96
N LEU A 34 8.34 -10.50 -4.84
CA LEU A 34 8.53 -11.70 -4.02
C LEU A 34 9.29 -12.82 -4.75
N THR A 35 9.54 -12.69 -6.06
CA THR A 35 10.27 -13.71 -6.82
C THR A 35 11.78 -13.64 -6.54
N PRO A 36 12.53 -14.72 -6.82
CA PRO A 36 13.98 -14.77 -6.51
C PRO A 36 14.82 -13.69 -7.15
N ARG A 37 14.34 -13.06 -8.23
CA ARG A 37 15.08 -11.97 -8.91
C ARG A 37 15.16 -10.73 -8.03
N PHE A 38 14.07 -10.39 -7.36
CA PHE A 38 13.96 -9.17 -6.57
C PHE A 38 14.07 -9.43 -5.08
N ASP A 39 13.57 -10.58 -4.61
CA ASP A 39 13.71 -11.14 -3.27
C ASP A 39 13.61 -10.07 -2.17
N VAL A 40 12.40 -9.53 -1.96
CA VAL A 40 12.16 -8.54 -0.90
C VAL A 40 12.18 -9.14 0.51
N GLU A 41 12.11 -10.47 0.65
CA GLU A 41 12.15 -11.14 1.94
C GLU A 41 13.47 -10.89 2.68
N ARG A 42 14.58 -10.66 1.96
CA ARG A 42 15.87 -10.24 2.57
C ARG A 42 15.79 -8.94 3.38
N PHE A 43 14.78 -8.11 3.14
CA PHE A 43 14.54 -6.88 3.89
C PHE A 43 13.55 -7.08 5.06
N GLY A 44 13.10 -8.32 5.30
CA GLY A 44 12.08 -8.66 6.30
C GLY A 44 10.65 -8.41 5.84
N VAL A 45 10.45 -8.13 4.53
CA VAL A 45 9.11 -7.96 3.95
C VAL A 45 8.46 -9.33 3.81
N LYS A 46 7.24 -9.47 4.34
CA LYS A 46 6.46 -10.70 4.21
C LYS A 46 5.02 -10.40 3.85
N LEU A 47 4.51 -11.02 2.80
CA LEU A 47 3.10 -10.96 2.45
C LEU A 47 2.28 -11.83 3.42
N VAL A 48 1.35 -11.21 4.14
CA VAL A 48 0.48 -11.91 5.10
C VAL A 48 -0.92 -12.09 4.55
N GLY A 49 -1.63 -13.11 5.02
CA GLY A 49 -3.01 -13.41 4.58
C GLY A 49 -4.11 -12.66 5.34
N SER A 50 -3.78 -11.88 6.37
CA SER A 50 -4.76 -11.14 7.16
C SER A 50 -4.27 -9.72 7.45
N PRO A 51 -5.12 -8.69 7.31
CA PRO A 51 -4.74 -7.33 7.66
C PRO A 51 -4.44 -7.16 9.14
N ARG A 52 -4.94 -8.03 10.02
CA ARG A 52 -4.65 -8.01 11.46
C ARG A 52 -3.19 -8.32 11.78
N HIS A 53 -2.48 -8.99 10.87
CA HIS A 53 -1.06 -9.28 10.99
C HIS A 53 -0.18 -8.29 10.21
N ALA A 54 -0.78 -7.31 9.55
CA ALA A 54 -0.06 -6.39 8.68
C ALA A 54 0.39 -5.14 9.43
N ASP A 55 1.62 -4.73 9.16
CA ASP A 55 2.22 -3.46 9.55
C ASP A 55 2.08 -2.40 8.44
N ALA A 56 1.83 -2.85 7.21
CA ALA A 56 1.62 -2.00 6.06
C ALA A 56 0.60 -2.58 5.08
N LEU A 57 -0.14 -1.69 4.42
CA LEU A 57 -1.09 -2.03 3.37
C LEU A 57 -0.50 -1.62 2.01
N LEU A 58 -0.49 -2.54 1.06
CA LEU A 58 -0.13 -2.28 -0.34
C LEU A 58 -1.42 -2.09 -1.12
N VAL A 59 -1.82 -0.85 -1.34
CA VAL A 59 -3.09 -0.53 -2.00
C VAL A 59 -2.87 -0.28 -3.48
N THR A 60 -3.57 -1.04 -4.32
CA THR A 60 -3.48 -0.93 -5.78
C THR A 60 -4.81 -0.52 -6.39
N GLY A 61 -4.71 0.13 -7.55
CA GLY A 61 -5.86 0.69 -8.26
C GLY A 61 -6.36 1.99 -7.64
N GLY A 62 -7.14 2.75 -8.41
CA GLY A 62 -7.88 3.86 -7.84
C GLY A 62 -9.11 3.32 -7.13
N VAL A 63 -9.53 3.96 -6.03
CA VAL A 63 -10.57 3.41 -5.19
C VAL A 63 -11.91 3.57 -5.87
N THR A 64 -12.52 2.44 -6.25
CA THR A 64 -13.90 2.44 -6.77
C THR A 64 -14.91 2.68 -5.65
N ALA A 65 -16.08 3.23 -5.99
CA ALA A 65 -17.19 3.46 -5.05
C ALA A 65 -17.60 2.16 -4.33
N GLN A 66 -17.50 1.01 -5.01
CA GLN A 66 -17.79 -0.29 -4.42
C GLN A 66 -16.69 -0.78 -3.46
N ALA A 67 -15.41 -0.48 -3.75
CA ALA A 67 -14.28 -0.88 -2.91
C ALA A 67 -14.08 0.04 -1.69
N LEU A 68 -14.53 1.29 -1.74
CA LEU A 68 -14.37 2.28 -0.67
C LEU A 68 -14.69 1.74 0.74
N PRO A 69 -15.88 1.19 1.02
CA PRO A 69 -16.19 0.72 2.38
C PRO A 69 -15.31 -0.46 2.81
N ARG A 70 -14.83 -1.27 1.86
CA ARG A 70 -13.96 -2.43 2.10
C ARG A 70 -12.55 -1.99 2.45
N LEU A 71 -12.00 -1.01 1.74
CA LEU A 71 -10.69 -0.45 2.03
C LEU A 71 -10.66 0.17 3.44
N GLN A 72 -11.68 0.96 3.77
CA GLN A 72 -11.80 1.58 5.10
C GLN A 72 -11.87 0.52 6.21
N GLU A 73 -12.62 -0.55 6.01
CA GLU A 73 -12.72 -1.63 7.00
C GLU A 73 -11.40 -2.39 7.16
N VAL A 74 -10.71 -2.71 6.07
CA VAL A 74 -9.38 -3.34 6.10
C VAL A 74 -8.40 -2.45 6.88
N TYR A 75 -8.41 -1.14 6.65
CA TYR A 75 -7.56 -0.20 7.38
C TYR A 75 -7.87 -0.15 8.89
N ARG A 76 -9.14 -0.25 9.30
CA ARG A 76 -9.52 -0.29 10.72
C ARG A 76 -9.07 -1.57 11.41
N GLN A 77 -9.03 -2.69 10.69
CA GLN A 77 -8.60 -3.98 11.23
C GLN A 77 -7.08 -4.12 11.37
N ALA A 78 -6.31 -3.33 10.61
CA ALA A 78 -4.85 -3.33 10.69
C ALA A 78 -4.35 -2.70 12.00
N ALA A 79 -3.38 -3.35 12.64
CA ALA A 79 -2.79 -2.89 13.88
C ALA A 79 -2.09 -1.53 13.70
N LYS A 80 -2.23 -0.61 14.67
CA LYS A 80 -1.60 0.71 14.57
C LYS A 80 -0.25 0.76 15.29
N PRO A 81 0.75 1.38 14.66
CA PRO A 81 0.68 2.18 13.42
C PRO A 81 0.83 1.33 12.16
N CYS A 82 0.05 1.67 11.14
CA CYS A 82 0.02 1.00 9.85
C CYS A 82 0.37 1.99 8.73
N VAL A 83 1.32 1.63 7.87
CA VAL A 83 1.70 2.45 6.71
C VAL A 83 0.84 2.06 5.52
N VAL A 84 0.30 3.02 4.77
CA VAL A 84 -0.43 2.75 3.53
C VAL A 84 0.44 3.13 2.35
N PHE A 85 0.80 2.14 1.54
CA PHE A 85 1.49 2.35 0.27
C PHE A 85 0.45 2.47 -0.85
N ALA A 86 0.33 3.66 -1.44
CA ALA A 86 -0.44 3.87 -2.67
C ALA A 86 0.45 3.52 -3.86
N ILE A 87 0.18 2.38 -4.50
CA ILE A 87 1.03 1.81 -5.54
C ILE A 87 0.43 2.03 -6.92
N GLY A 88 1.19 2.74 -7.75
CA GLY A 88 0.85 3.11 -9.11
C GLY A 88 0.02 4.39 -9.20
N ALA A 89 0.00 4.97 -10.40
CA ALA A 89 -0.67 6.24 -10.68
C ALA A 89 -2.15 6.19 -10.23
N CYS A 90 -2.85 5.11 -10.57
CA CYS A 90 -4.25 4.96 -10.18
C CYS A 90 -4.47 5.03 -8.65
N ALA A 91 -3.58 4.45 -7.83
CA ALA A 91 -3.71 4.55 -6.37
C ALA A 91 -3.35 5.96 -5.85
N CYS A 92 -2.35 6.60 -6.47
CA CYS A 92 -1.89 7.94 -6.10
C CYS A 92 -2.91 9.03 -6.40
N ASP A 93 -3.49 9.06 -7.61
CA ASP A 93 -4.33 10.16 -8.09
C ASP A 93 -5.58 9.71 -8.87
N SER A 94 -5.92 8.42 -8.89
CA SER A 94 -6.97 7.81 -9.76
C SER A 94 -6.65 7.77 -11.25
N GLY A 95 -5.50 8.34 -11.67
CA GLY A 95 -5.01 8.34 -13.04
C GLY A 95 -6.06 8.81 -14.05
N ILE A 96 -6.12 8.11 -15.19
CA ILE A 96 -7.08 8.38 -16.26
C ILE A 96 -8.55 8.17 -15.85
N PHE A 97 -8.80 7.47 -14.73
CA PHE A 97 -10.14 7.15 -14.26
C PHE A 97 -10.73 8.22 -13.33
N MET A 98 -9.95 9.22 -12.93
CA MET A 98 -10.38 10.30 -12.05
C MET A 98 -11.74 10.96 -12.41
N PRO A 99 -12.06 11.25 -13.69
CA PRO A 99 -13.36 11.83 -14.05
C PRO A 99 -14.52 10.81 -14.09
N GLY A 100 -14.26 9.53 -13.82
CA GLY A 100 -15.26 8.48 -13.89
C GLY A 100 -16.22 8.48 -12.70
N TYR A 101 -17.52 8.33 -12.97
CA TYR A 101 -18.58 8.27 -11.94
C TYR A 101 -18.42 7.12 -10.93
N HIS A 102 -17.67 6.08 -11.29
CA HIS A 102 -17.48 4.88 -10.48
C HIS A 102 -16.30 5.02 -9.49
N MET A 103 -15.52 6.10 -9.56
CA MET A 103 -14.37 6.34 -8.71
C MET A 103 -14.77 7.13 -7.47
N ALA A 104 -14.36 6.66 -6.29
CA ALA A 104 -14.46 7.42 -5.05
C ALA A 104 -13.28 8.38 -4.84
N GLY A 105 -12.14 8.08 -5.49
CA GLY A 105 -10.96 8.94 -5.53
C GLY A 105 -9.66 8.19 -5.25
N PRO A 106 -8.56 8.93 -5.03
CA PRO A 106 -7.27 8.33 -4.69
C PRO A 106 -7.28 7.73 -3.29
N VAL A 107 -6.34 6.82 -3.03
CA VAL A 107 -6.21 6.11 -1.75
C VAL A 107 -6.05 7.08 -0.58
N ASP A 108 -5.30 8.17 -0.78
CA ASP A 108 -5.05 9.17 0.27
C ASP A 108 -6.33 9.77 0.83
N LYS A 109 -7.19 10.24 -0.07
CA LYS A 109 -8.48 10.84 0.29
C LYS A 109 -9.32 9.86 1.11
N VAL A 110 -9.47 8.62 0.63
CA VAL A 110 -10.36 7.62 1.25
C VAL A 110 -9.86 7.18 2.63
N ILE A 111 -8.54 7.05 2.82
CA ILE A 111 -7.96 6.68 4.12
C ILE A 111 -8.02 7.86 5.10
N LYS A 112 -7.71 9.08 4.65
CA LYS A 112 -7.74 10.26 5.53
C LYS A 112 -9.15 10.65 5.99
N GLU A 113 -10.20 10.27 5.26
CA GLU A 113 -11.60 10.42 5.71
C GLU A 113 -11.86 9.69 7.03
N ILE A 114 -11.19 8.56 7.30
CA ILE A 114 -11.36 7.77 8.53
C ILE A 114 -10.22 7.95 9.53
N ASP A 115 -9.03 8.33 9.08
CA ASP A 115 -7.87 8.61 9.92
C ASP A 115 -7.03 9.76 9.34
N PRO A 116 -7.25 11.00 9.80
CA PRO A 116 -6.55 12.18 9.29
C PRO A 116 -5.02 12.13 9.47
N ASN A 117 -4.53 11.28 10.39
CA ASN A 117 -3.11 11.14 10.71
C ASN A 117 -2.49 9.88 10.06
N ALA A 118 -3.20 9.23 9.14
CA ALA A 118 -2.70 8.06 8.44
C ALA A 118 -1.38 8.37 7.71
N ILE A 119 -0.43 7.44 7.80
CA ILE A 119 0.87 7.56 7.13
C ILE A 119 0.73 6.96 5.74
N ILE A 120 0.84 7.80 4.72
CA ILE A 120 0.66 7.39 3.33
C ILE A 120 1.95 7.64 2.54
N ALA A 121 2.43 6.60 1.89
CA ALA A 121 3.60 6.62 1.03
C ALA A 121 3.17 6.35 -0.41
N TYR A 122 3.70 7.15 -1.34
CA TYR A 122 3.35 7.09 -2.75
C TYR A 122 4.43 6.38 -3.54
N VAL A 123 4.02 5.44 -4.40
CA VAL A 123 4.91 4.74 -5.34
C VAL A 123 4.39 4.99 -6.76
N PRO A 124 4.78 6.11 -7.40
CA PRO A 124 4.25 6.47 -8.72
C PRO A 124 4.76 5.53 -9.84
N GLY A 125 3.89 5.23 -10.81
CA GLY A 125 4.20 4.41 -12.01
C GLY A 125 2.95 3.77 -12.62
N CYS A 126 3.05 3.21 -13.85
CA CYS A 126 1.91 2.54 -14.51
C CYS A 126 2.36 1.33 -15.37
N PRO A 127 2.72 0.20 -14.74
CA PRO A 127 2.90 0.01 -13.30
C PRO A 127 4.31 0.49 -12.89
N PRO A 128 4.56 0.81 -11.61
CA PRO A 128 5.91 1.06 -11.15
C PRO A 128 6.71 -0.25 -11.23
N LYS A 129 7.93 -0.18 -11.75
CA LYS A 129 8.82 -1.35 -11.80
C LYS A 129 9.14 -1.86 -10.38
N PRO A 130 9.49 -3.16 -10.20
CA PRO A 130 9.80 -3.71 -8.88
C PRO A 130 10.93 -2.96 -8.18
N GLU A 131 11.96 -2.50 -8.89
CA GLU A 131 13.04 -1.71 -8.30
C GLU A 131 12.54 -0.38 -7.73
N ALA A 132 11.57 0.25 -8.41
CA ALA A 132 10.95 1.48 -7.95
C ALA A 132 10.05 1.23 -6.72
N MET A 133 9.31 0.10 -6.70
CA MET A 133 8.53 -0.30 -5.52
C MET A 133 9.43 -0.52 -4.30
N ILE A 134 10.52 -1.27 -4.46
CA ILE A 134 11.49 -1.55 -3.39
C ILE A 134 12.11 -0.24 -2.88
N SER A 135 12.55 0.62 -3.79
CA SER A 135 13.13 1.92 -3.42
C SER A 135 12.13 2.81 -2.67
N GLY A 136 10.87 2.85 -3.12
CA GLY A 136 9.79 3.59 -2.47
C GLY A 136 9.50 3.09 -1.06
N ILE A 137 9.40 1.76 -0.89
CA ILE A 137 9.18 1.14 0.42
C ILE A 137 10.34 1.42 1.37
N VAL A 138 11.58 1.22 0.93
CA VAL A 138 12.78 1.47 1.76
C VAL A 138 12.85 2.94 2.18
N THR A 139 12.54 3.87 1.28
CA THR A 139 12.56 5.31 1.56
C THR A 139 11.48 5.68 2.58
N ALA A 140 10.25 5.18 2.41
CA ALA A 140 9.15 5.41 3.34
C ALA A 140 9.47 4.85 4.74
N LEU A 141 9.98 3.61 4.81
CA LEU A 141 10.33 2.99 6.09
C LEU A 141 11.46 3.73 6.81
N LYS A 142 12.44 4.28 6.08
CA LYS A 142 13.51 5.09 6.69
C LYS A 142 12.98 6.37 7.34
N ALA A 143 11.95 6.98 6.76
CA ALA A 143 11.36 8.24 7.22
C ALA A 143 10.50 8.11 8.49
N LEU A 144 10.08 6.89 8.87
CA LEU A 144 9.31 6.61 10.10
C LEU A 144 10.14 6.77 11.38
#